data_AF-A0A536AAS7-F1
#
_entry.id   AF-A0A536AAS7-F1
#
_cell.length_a   1.000
_cell.length_b   1.000
_cell.length_c   1.000
_cell.angle_alpha   90.00
_cell.angle_beta   90.00
_cell.angle_gamma   90.00
#
_symmetry.space_group_name_H-M   'P 1'
#
loop_
_entity.id
_entity.type
_entity.pdbx_description
1 polymer ?
#
loop_
_entity_poly.entity_id
_entity_poly.type
_entity_poly.pdbx_seq_one_letter_code
_entity_poly.pdbx_strand_id
1 'polypeptide(L)'
;MLAVAPADLAKLPATPGVYLLVDARGRLLYIGRASSLRSRVRSYWSAGLDRPGLRRMVRRVRRVLAGSCVSEHEAALLERTLLERLDPPFNRTSGVETVVGVRLSTTPPAISAVVELAPRAGRVFGPYLGWAPTYAAAAALVRLFPVHFCRPAGELDSVQRDLARIRGVSENDLADLSQRAAGVLDRNRSAVIDAVDRVRRDREHAAELRLYERASELQRQIDGLLWITQRQNFMRLGESGERWIVDESRIDEVVSAIG
;
A
#
# COMPACT_ATOMS: atom_id res chain seq x y z
N MET A 1 -13.37 6.23 -17.34
CA MET A 1 -13.91 6.94 -16.14
C MET A 1 -15.42 7.18 -16.22
N LEU A 2 -16.12 7.24 -15.08
CA LEU A 2 -17.52 7.66 -15.01
C LEU A 2 -17.62 9.17 -14.68
N ALA A 3 -18.42 9.92 -15.44
CA ALA A 3 -18.71 11.33 -15.19
C ALA A 3 -20.17 11.51 -14.73
N VAL A 4 -20.39 12.22 -13.63
CA VAL A 4 -21.74 12.50 -13.10
C VAL A 4 -21.88 13.95 -12.65
N ALA A 5 -23.10 14.48 -12.75
CA ALA A 5 -23.45 15.75 -12.12
C ALA A 5 -23.68 15.57 -10.60
N PRO A 6 -23.55 16.63 -9.78
CA PRO A 6 -23.87 16.57 -8.35
C PRO A 6 -25.30 16.12 -8.01
N ALA A 7 -26.26 16.30 -8.93
CA ALA A 7 -27.63 15.80 -8.75
C ALA A 7 -27.72 14.26 -8.87
N ASP A 8 -26.73 13.64 -9.52
CA ASP A 8 -26.74 12.24 -9.95
C ASP A 8 -25.76 11.35 -9.16
N LEU A 9 -25.30 11.78 -7.98
CA LEU A 9 -24.28 11.06 -7.20
C LEU A 9 -24.69 9.63 -6.79
N ALA A 10 -25.98 9.29 -6.84
CA ALA A 10 -26.46 7.93 -6.65
C ALA A 10 -25.92 6.94 -7.70
N LYS A 11 -25.59 7.44 -8.91
CA LYS A 11 -25.02 6.63 -10.01
C LYS A 11 -23.56 6.24 -9.77
N LEU A 12 -22.86 6.87 -8.81
CA LEU A 12 -21.49 6.49 -8.48
C LEU A 12 -21.42 5.05 -7.97
N PRO A 13 -20.37 4.29 -8.29
CA PRO A 13 -20.20 2.94 -7.78
C PRO A 13 -19.89 2.96 -6.27
N ALA A 14 -20.29 1.89 -5.57
CA ALA A 14 -19.93 1.65 -4.17
C ALA A 14 -18.64 0.81 -4.10
N THR A 15 -17.59 1.25 -4.81
CA THR A 15 -16.29 0.58 -4.88
C THR A 15 -15.18 1.52 -4.41
N PRO A 16 -14.00 0.97 -4.07
CA PRO A 16 -12.80 1.78 -3.92
C PRO A 16 -12.50 2.54 -5.21
N GLY A 17 -11.83 3.69 -5.10
CA GLY A 17 -11.41 4.45 -6.26
C GLY A 17 -10.99 5.88 -5.96
N VAL A 18 -10.65 6.58 -7.03
CA VAL A 18 -10.34 8.01 -7.03
C VAL A 18 -11.50 8.81 -7.61
N TYR A 19 -11.70 10.02 -7.11
CA TYR A 19 -12.65 10.98 -7.65
C TYR A 19 -12.01 12.34 -7.83
N LEU A 20 -12.47 13.04 -8.87
CA LEU A 20 -12.03 14.37 -9.24
C LEU A 20 -13.25 15.30 -9.23
N LEU A 21 -13.09 16.46 -8.60
CA LEU A 21 -14.12 17.48 -8.53
C LEU A 21 -13.77 18.62 -9.48
N VAL A 22 -14.64 18.89 -10.45
CA VAL A 22 -14.38 19.80 -11.57
C VAL A 22 -15.43 20.91 -11.60
N ASP A 23 -15.01 22.14 -11.91
CA ASP A 23 -15.92 23.29 -12.02
C ASP A 23 -16.60 23.41 -13.39
N ALA A 24 -17.47 24.42 -13.53
CA ALA A 24 -18.22 24.69 -14.75
C ALA A 24 -17.34 24.97 -15.99
N ARG A 25 -16.08 25.39 -15.79
CA ARG A 25 -15.14 25.73 -16.85
C ARG A 25 -14.17 24.57 -17.14
N GLY A 26 -14.44 23.37 -16.62
CA GLY A 26 -13.56 22.22 -16.77
C GLY A 26 -12.33 22.23 -15.85
N ARG A 27 -12.20 23.20 -14.95
CA ARG A 27 -11.00 23.27 -14.09
C ARG A 27 -11.08 22.25 -12.96
N LEU A 28 -10.03 21.45 -12.81
CA LEU A 28 -9.84 20.55 -11.68
C LEU A 28 -9.71 21.36 -10.38
N LEU A 29 -10.54 21.03 -9.39
CA LEU A 29 -10.53 21.70 -8.08
C LEU A 29 -9.88 20.83 -7.01
N TYR A 30 -10.16 19.53 -7.04
CA TYR A 30 -9.77 18.59 -5.98
C TYR A 30 -9.73 17.17 -6.48
N ILE A 31 -8.80 16.39 -5.93
CA ILE A 31 -8.67 14.94 -6.11
C ILE A 31 -8.77 14.29 -4.74
N GLY A 32 -9.50 13.18 -4.65
CA GLY A 32 -9.51 12.37 -3.45
C GLY A 32 -9.68 10.89 -3.72
N ARG A 33 -9.36 10.06 -2.73
CA ARG A 33 -9.64 8.61 -2.70
C ARG A 33 -10.80 8.25 -1.78
N ALA A 34 -11.37 7.07 -2.02
CA ALA A 34 -12.44 6.51 -1.22
C ALA A 34 -12.37 4.97 -1.19
N SER A 35 -12.79 4.36 -0.09
CA SER A 35 -13.17 2.94 -0.04
C SER A 35 -14.55 2.67 -0.67
N SER A 36 -15.42 3.69 -0.66
CA SER A 36 -16.68 3.73 -1.40
C SER A 36 -16.86 5.10 -2.04
N LEU A 37 -16.69 5.17 -3.36
CA LEU A 37 -16.86 6.40 -4.14
C LEU A 37 -18.21 7.06 -3.89
N ARG A 38 -19.31 6.28 -3.95
CA ARG A 38 -20.66 6.78 -3.68
C ARG A 38 -20.79 7.42 -2.31
N SER A 39 -20.39 6.72 -1.25
CA SER A 39 -20.55 7.21 0.13
C SER A 39 -19.67 8.44 0.39
N ARG A 40 -18.42 8.39 -0.05
CA ARG A 40 -17.45 9.46 0.18
C ARG A 40 -17.84 10.73 -0.57
N VAL A 41 -18.19 10.63 -1.85
CA VAL A 41 -18.54 11.82 -2.65
C VAL A 41 -19.84 12.45 -2.14
N ARG A 42 -20.86 11.64 -1.79
CA ARG A 42 -22.11 12.18 -1.22
C ARG A 42 -21.89 12.95 0.09
N SER A 43 -20.88 12.58 0.89
CA SER A 43 -20.58 13.27 2.15
C SER A 43 -20.20 14.75 1.98
N TYR A 44 -19.74 15.16 0.80
CA TYR A 44 -19.46 16.59 0.55
C TYR A 44 -20.72 17.46 0.51
N TRP A 45 -21.88 16.86 0.22
CA TRP A 45 -23.18 17.52 0.16
C TRP A 45 -24.04 17.25 1.40
N SER A 46 -23.51 16.55 2.42
CA SER A 46 -24.20 16.40 3.69
C SER A 46 -24.08 17.67 4.54
N ALA A 47 -25.06 17.90 5.41
CA ALA A 47 -25.12 19.10 6.26
C ALA A 47 -23.92 19.23 7.23
N GLY A 48 -23.20 18.13 7.52
CA GLY A 48 -22.11 18.06 8.50
C GLY A 48 -20.70 18.37 7.97
N LEU A 49 -20.53 18.90 6.76
CA LEU A 49 -19.19 19.20 6.22
C LEU A 49 -18.53 20.38 6.96
N ASP A 50 -17.83 20.12 8.06
CA ASP A 50 -17.33 21.18 8.95
C ASP A 50 -16.00 21.83 8.53
N ARG A 51 -15.79 22.00 7.21
CA ARG A 51 -14.58 22.62 6.66
C ARG A 51 -14.96 23.76 5.71
N PRO A 52 -14.86 25.04 6.13
CA PRO A 52 -15.27 26.19 5.32
C PRO A 52 -14.64 26.23 3.93
N GLY A 53 -13.35 25.87 3.81
CA GLY A 53 -12.65 25.79 2.52
C GLY A 53 -13.26 24.77 1.56
N LEU A 54 -13.56 23.56 2.07
CA LEU A 54 -14.22 22.51 1.28
C LEU A 54 -15.66 22.92 0.92
N ARG A 55 -16.42 23.53 1.84
CA ARG A 55 -17.78 24.03 1.55
C ARG A 55 -17.79 25.03 0.38
N ARG A 56 -16.82 25.96 0.33
CA ARG A 56 -16.67 26.89 -0.81
C ARG A 56 -16.35 26.18 -2.12
N MET A 57 -15.45 25.20 -2.07
CA MET A 57 -15.10 24.39 -3.24
C MET A 57 -16.31 23.62 -3.78
N VAL A 58 -17.05 22.93 -2.91
CA VAL A 58 -18.21 22.08 -3.30
C VAL A 58 -19.25 22.89 -4.08
N ARG A 59 -19.50 24.16 -3.71
CA ARG A 59 -20.43 25.04 -4.44
C ARG A 59 -20.03 25.31 -5.89
N ARG A 60 -18.74 25.22 -6.21
CA ARG A 60 -18.18 25.42 -7.56
C ARG A 60 -18.24 24.16 -8.42
N VAL A 61 -18.39 22.98 -7.82
CA VAL A 61 -18.38 21.70 -8.52
C VAL A 61 -19.59 21.62 -9.45
N ARG A 62 -19.35 21.22 -10.70
CA ARG A 62 -20.39 20.93 -11.70
C ARG A 62 -20.28 19.53 -12.28
N ARG A 63 -19.11 18.92 -12.19
CA ARG A 63 -18.86 17.57 -12.67
C ARG A 63 -18.00 16.82 -11.66
N VAL A 64 -18.37 15.58 -11.39
CA VAL A 64 -17.57 14.61 -10.64
C VAL A 64 -17.12 13.54 -11.62
N LEU A 65 -15.81 13.33 -11.70
CA LEU A 65 -15.23 12.19 -12.40
C LEU A 65 -14.84 11.14 -11.38
N ALA A 66 -15.07 9.87 -11.68
CA ALA A 66 -14.75 8.76 -10.80
C ALA A 66 -14.08 7.62 -11.58
N GLY A 67 -12.98 7.12 -11.03
CA GLY A 67 -12.26 5.94 -11.50
C GLY A 67 -12.27 4.86 -10.43
N SER A 68 -12.98 3.76 -10.68
CA SER A 68 -12.96 2.61 -9.79
C SER A 68 -11.56 1.97 -9.73
N CYS A 69 -11.22 1.45 -8.57
CA CYS A 69 -10.01 0.70 -8.32
C CYS A 69 -10.36 -0.68 -7.76
N VAL A 70 -9.49 -1.66 -8.01
CA VAL A 70 -9.68 -3.03 -7.51
C VAL A 70 -9.42 -3.15 -6.01
N SER A 71 -8.79 -2.14 -5.41
CA SER A 71 -8.48 -2.10 -3.98
C SER A 71 -8.33 -0.67 -3.45
N GLU A 72 -8.35 -0.52 -2.13
CA GLU A 72 -8.11 0.76 -1.47
C GLU A 72 -6.67 1.22 -1.63
N HIS A 73 -5.73 0.28 -1.60
CA HIS A 73 -4.31 0.55 -1.79
C HIS A 73 -4.02 1.05 -3.21
N GLU A 74 -4.65 0.46 -4.23
CA GLU A 74 -4.57 0.97 -5.60
C GLU A 74 -5.13 2.39 -5.70
N ALA A 75 -6.30 2.66 -5.11
CA ALA A 75 -6.89 3.99 -5.09
C ALA A 75 -5.96 5.02 -4.42
N ALA A 76 -5.25 4.62 -3.37
CA ALA A 76 -4.31 5.47 -2.67
C ALA A 76 -3.08 5.81 -3.52
N LEU A 77 -2.51 4.83 -4.22
CA LEU A 77 -1.39 5.07 -5.13
C LEU A 77 -1.79 5.94 -6.31
N LEU A 78 -2.95 5.66 -6.93
CA LEU A 78 -3.44 6.48 -8.04
C LEU A 78 -3.72 7.92 -7.59
N GLU A 79 -4.36 8.14 -6.43
CA GLU A 79 -4.56 9.48 -5.87
C GLU A 79 -3.21 10.19 -5.68
N ARG A 80 -2.25 9.51 -5.05
CA ARG A 80 -0.92 10.04 -4.79
C ARG A 80 -0.25 10.53 -6.08
N THR A 81 -0.28 9.71 -7.13
CA THR A 81 0.32 10.03 -8.42
C THR A 81 -0.43 11.17 -9.14
N LEU A 82 -1.76 11.18 -9.08
CA LEU A 82 -2.57 12.26 -9.68
C LEU A 82 -2.34 13.60 -8.99
N LEU A 83 -2.23 13.62 -7.66
CA LEU A 83 -1.89 14.83 -6.89
C LEU A 83 -0.53 15.38 -7.28
N GLU A 84 0.44 14.48 -7.48
CA GLU A 84 1.81 14.80 -7.89
C GLU A 84 1.86 15.49 -9.27
N ARG A 85 0.98 15.09 -10.19
CA ARG A 85 0.95 15.59 -11.56
C ARG A 85 0.10 16.83 -11.76
N LEU A 86 -1.04 16.89 -11.06
CA LEU A 86 -2.09 17.86 -11.38
C LEU A 86 -2.20 19.00 -10.36
N ASP A 87 -1.58 18.86 -9.18
CA ASP A 87 -1.53 19.85 -8.10
C ASP A 87 -2.80 20.72 -7.95
N PRO A 88 -3.95 20.09 -7.67
CA PRO A 88 -5.24 20.78 -7.65
C PRO A 88 -5.33 21.79 -6.49
N PRO A 89 -5.96 22.97 -6.70
CA PRO A 89 -5.84 24.13 -5.81
C PRO A 89 -6.47 23.95 -4.42
N PHE A 90 -7.37 22.98 -4.23
CA PHE A 90 -8.01 22.72 -2.93
C PHE A 90 -7.41 21.52 -2.18
N ASN A 91 -6.47 20.78 -2.75
CA ASN A 91 -5.72 19.77 -2.00
C ASN A 91 -4.65 20.46 -1.16
N ARG A 92 -4.60 20.14 0.13
CA ARG A 92 -3.49 20.59 0.98
C ARG A 92 -2.32 19.64 0.77
N THR A 93 -1.13 20.19 0.52
CA THR A 93 0.12 19.44 0.32
C THR A 93 0.67 18.84 1.62
N SER A 94 0.10 19.17 2.78
CA SER A 94 0.53 18.65 4.08
C SER A 94 0.11 17.19 4.28
N GLY A 95 1.08 16.29 4.50
CA GLY A 95 0.83 14.92 4.94
C GLY A 95 0.64 13.90 3.81
N VAL A 96 1.23 14.14 2.64
CA VAL A 96 1.21 13.16 1.55
C VAL A 96 1.97 11.90 1.98
N GLU A 97 1.29 10.75 1.93
CA GLU A 97 1.86 9.48 2.36
C GLU A 97 3.10 9.12 1.53
N THR A 98 4.17 8.71 2.20
CA THR A 98 5.43 8.32 1.57
C THR A 98 5.22 7.06 0.74
N VAL A 99 5.83 7.04 -0.45
CA VAL A 99 5.94 5.85 -1.27
C VAL A 99 7.11 5.01 -0.76
N VAL A 100 6.84 3.74 -0.43
CA VAL A 100 7.76 2.82 0.26
C VAL A 100 7.76 1.49 -0.47
N GLY A 101 8.90 0.80 -0.49
CA GLY A 101 9.03 -0.56 -0.99
C GLY A 101 9.45 -1.52 0.11
N VAL A 102 9.42 -2.81 -0.20
CA VAL A 102 10.07 -3.85 0.60
C VAL A 102 11.23 -4.40 -0.21
N ARG A 103 12.46 -4.29 0.32
CA ARG A 103 13.66 -4.85 -0.30
C ARG A 103 13.92 -6.23 0.27
N LEU A 104 14.14 -7.20 -0.60
CA LEU A 104 14.68 -8.52 -0.29
C LEU A 104 16.09 -8.60 -0.86
N SER A 105 17.09 -8.47 0.01
CA SER A 105 18.51 -8.55 -0.31
C SER A 105 19.03 -9.96 -0.06
N THR A 106 19.95 -10.42 -0.90
CA THR A 106 20.72 -11.67 -0.72
C THR A 106 22.14 -11.42 -0.21
N THR A 107 22.64 -10.17 -0.27
CA THR A 107 24.03 -9.86 0.11
C THR A 107 24.15 -8.43 0.66
N PRO A 108 24.21 -8.24 1.99
CA PRO A 108 23.87 -9.23 3.00
C PRO A 108 22.37 -9.61 2.95
N PRO A 109 21.99 -10.84 3.32
CA PRO A 109 20.60 -11.25 3.42
C PRO A 109 19.77 -10.36 4.33
N ALA A 110 18.68 -9.77 3.83
CA ALA A 110 17.81 -8.92 4.63
C ALA A 110 16.45 -8.71 3.98
N ILE A 111 15.43 -8.46 4.81
CA ILE A 111 14.13 -7.92 4.41
C ILE A 111 13.95 -6.57 5.11
N SER A 112 13.72 -5.49 4.36
CA SER A 112 13.58 -4.15 4.93
C SER A 112 12.59 -3.28 4.17
N ALA A 113 11.89 -2.39 4.89
CA ALA A 113 11.12 -1.32 4.27
C ALA A 113 12.07 -0.20 3.83
N VAL A 114 11.90 0.30 2.60
CA VAL A 114 12.83 1.24 1.96
C VAL A 114 12.08 2.35 1.25
N VAL A 115 12.56 3.59 1.35
CA VAL A 115 12.03 4.70 0.54
C VAL A 115 12.70 4.74 -0.83
N GLU A 116 13.96 4.32 -0.91
CA GLU A 116 14.68 4.20 -2.16
C GLU A 116 14.26 2.93 -2.92
N LEU A 117 13.53 3.12 -4.02
CA LEU A 117 13.01 2.01 -4.84
C LEU A 117 13.98 1.51 -5.92
N ALA A 118 15.16 2.13 -6.03
CA ALA A 118 16.18 1.67 -6.97
C ALA A 118 16.79 0.34 -6.50
N PRO A 119 17.05 -0.60 -7.42
CA PRO A 119 17.78 -1.82 -7.09
C PRO A 119 19.24 -1.47 -6.83
N ARG A 120 19.68 -1.58 -5.57
CA ARG A 120 21.09 -1.42 -5.16
C ARG A 120 21.69 -2.70 -4.55
N ALA A 121 20.85 -3.62 -4.06
CA ALA A 121 21.25 -4.92 -3.50
C ALA A 121 19.99 -5.80 -3.32
N GLY A 122 19.62 -6.53 -4.36
CA GLY A 122 18.42 -7.38 -4.36
C GLY A 122 17.16 -6.71 -4.88
N ARG A 123 16.05 -7.44 -4.77
CA ARG A 123 14.78 -7.14 -5.45
C ARG A 123 13.91 -6.23 -4.57
N VAL A 124 13.30 -5.21 -5.18
CA VAL A 124 12.43 -4.27 -4.48
C VAL A 124 10.99 -4.45 -4.93
N PHE A 125 10.12 -4.72 -3.97
CA PHE A 125 8.67 -4.92 -4.16
C PHE A 125 7.91 -3.65 -3.75
N GLY A 126 6.79 -3.38 -4.42
CA GLY A 126 6.00 -2.16 -4.23
C GLY A 126 5.72 -1.50 -5.60
N PRO A 127 5.68 -0.17 -5.71
CA PRO A 127 5.56 0.77 -4.60
C PRO A 127 4.31 0.55 -3.74
N TYR A 128 4.44 0.75 -2.45
CA TYR A 128 3.36 0.75 -1.47
C TYR A 128 3.21 2.16 -0.90
N LEU A 129 1.97 2.63 -0.73
CA LEU A 129 1.72 3.90 -0.05
C LEU A 129 1.68 3.69 1.48
N GLY A 130 2.44 4.51 2.21
CA GLY A 130 2.45 4.56 3.67
C GLY A 130 3.61 3.78 4.30
N TRP A 131 4.43 4.47 5.11
CA TRP A 131 5.54 3.87 5.85
C TRP A 131 5.08 2.87 6.91
N ALA A 132 4.15 3.27 7.77
CA ALA A 132 3.69 2.43 8.89
C ALA A 132 3.17 1.03 8.46
N PRO A 133 2.24 0.90 7.49
CA PRO A 133 1.77 -0.43 7.09
C PRO A 133 2.85 -1.23 6.35
N THR A 134 3.68 -0.58 5.52
CA THR A 134 4.76 -1.25 4.78
C THR A 134 5.86 -1.76 5.73
N TYR A 135 6.23 -0.97 6.72
CA TYR A 135 7.17 -1.36 7.77
C TYR A 135 6.62 -2.52 8.60
N ALA A 136 5.34 -2.46 9.00
CA ALA A 136 4.71 -3.56 9.71
C ALA A 136 4.69 -4.86 8.89
N ALA A 137 4.42 -4.77 7.58
CA ALA A 137 4.50 -5.92 6.68
C ALA A 137 5.93 -6.50 6.61
N ALA A 138 6.94 -5.64 6.43
CA ALA A 138 8.35 -6.06 6.42
C ALA A 138 8.75 -6.73 7.74
N ALA A 139 8.33 -6.20 8.89
CA ALA A 139 8.56 -6.82 10.19
C ALA A 139 7.88 -8.19 10.33
N ALA A 140 6.69 -8.35 9.74
CA ALA A 140 6.01 -9.65 9.67
C ALA A 140 6.83 -10.66 8.85
N LEU A 141 7.30 -10.25 7.66
CA LEU A 141 8.11 -11.08 6.78
C LEU A 141 9.44 -11.47 7.43
N VAL A 142 10.13 -10.54 8.10
CA VAL A 142 11.37 -10.82 8.85
C VAL A 142 11.14 -11.87 9.93
N ARG A 143 10.00 -11.82 10.64
CA ARG A 143 9.68 -12.84 11.66
C ARG A 143 9.41 -14.20 11.04
N LEU A 144 8.65 -14.25 9.95
CA LEU A 144 8.22 -15.48 9.30
C LEU A 144 9.35 -16.16 8.52
N PHE A 145 10.24 -15.36 7.94
CA PHE A 145 11.32 -15.74 7.04
C PHE A 145 12.62 -15.00 7.44
N PRO A 146 13.32 -15.45 8.48
CA PRO A 146 14.43 -14.70 9.08
C PRO A 146 15.73 -14.86 8.28
N VAL A 147 15.72 -14.42 7.01
CA VAL A 147 16.84 -14.53 6.06
C VAL A 147 18.13 -13.87 6.55
N HIS A 148 18.04 -12.89 7.46
CA HIS A 148 19.19 -12.20 8.04
C HIS A 148 20.10 -13.11 8.89
N PHE A 149 19.61 -14.29 9.30
CA PHE A 149 20.43 -15.33 9.94
C PHE A 149 21.10 -16.27 8.94
N CYS A 150 20.74 -16.23 7.66
CA CYS A 150 21.30 -17.12 6.63
C CYS A 150 22.64 -16.59 6.12
N ARG A 151 23.63 -16.50 7.02
CA ARG A 151 24.98 -16.02 6.74
C ARG A 151 26.02 -16.99 7.30
N PRO A 152 27.26 -16.99 6.79
CA PRO A 152 28.34 -17.77 7.36
C PRO A 152 28.48 -17.52 8.86
N ALA A 153 28.78 -18.58 9.62
CA ALA A 153 28.84 -18.50 11.09
C ALA A 153 29.87 -17.45 11.59
N GLY A 154 30.92 -17.16 10.80
CA GLY A 154 31.90 -16.13 11.11
C GLY A 154 31.40 -14.68 10.94
N GLU A 155 30.28 -14.48 10.25
CA GLU A 155 29.64 -13.16 10.07
C GLU A 155 28.54 -12.88 11.11
N LEU A 156 28.17 -13.88 11.91
CA LEU A 156 27.15 -13.76 12.95
C LEU A 156 27.81 -13.62 14.33
N ASP A 157 27.34 -12.65 15.11
CA ASP A 157 27.72 -12.55 16.52
C ASP A 157 27.19 -13.74 17.36
N SER A 158 27.60 -13.85 18.63
CA SER A 158 27.17 -14.97 19.49
C SER A 158 25.65 -15.03 19.66
N VAL A 159 24.99 -13.89 19.84
CA VAL A 159 23.55 -13.81 20.06
C VAL A 159 22.80 -14.20 18.78
N GLN A 160 23.24 -13.71 17.63
CA GLN A 160 22.68 -14.05 16.33
C GLN A 160 22.81 -15.54 16.02
N ARG A 161 23.94 -16.17 16.37
CA ARG A 161 24.12 -17.62 16.21
C ARG A 161 23.16 -18.43 17.09
N ASP A 162 22.97 -18.04 18.34
CA ASP A 162 22.02 -18.71 19.23
C ASP A 162 20.58 -18.53 18.76
N LEU A 163 20.21 -17.32 18.31
CA LEU A 163 18.90 -17.06 17.72
C LEU A 163 18.67 -17.86 16.44
N ALA A 164 19.66 -17.95 15.55
CA ALA A 164 19.60 -18.78 14.35
C ALA A 164 19.33 -20.25 14.71
N ARG A 165 20.04 -20.78 15.71
CA ARG A 165 19.83 -22.15 16.23
C ARG A 165 18.43 -22.35 16.80
N ILE A 166 17.94 -21.43 17.63
CA ILE A 166 16.59 -21.48 18.22
C ILE A 166 15.52 -21.46 17.12
N ARG A 167 15.75 -20.71 16.04
CA ARG A 167 14.84 -20.65 14.90
C ARG A 167 15.01 -21.81 13.92
N GLY A 168 16.03 -22.65 14.09
CA GLY A 168 16.35 -23.76 13.18
C GLY A 168 16.75 -23.29 11.79
N VAL A 169 17.49 -22.18 11.70
CA VAL A 169 17.89 -21.55 10.43
C VAL A 169 19.41 -21.56 10.28
N SER A 170 19.87 -21.83 9.06
CA SER A 170 21.27 -21.88 8.63
C SER A 170 21.49 -21.05 7.36
N GLU A 171 22.74 -20.94 6.92
CA GLU A 171 23.10 -20.30 5.65
C GLU A 171 22.46 -20.98 4.42
N ASN A 172 22.21 -22.29 4.48
CA ASN A 172 21.64 -23.07 3.38
C ASN A 172 20.15 -22.80 3.14
N ASP A 173 19.47 -22.21 4.13
CA ASP A 173 18.03 -21.91 4.06
C ASP A 173 17.74 -20.60 3.30
N LEU A 174 18.78 -19.85 2.90
CA LEU A 174 18.63 -18.54 2.27
C LEU A 174 17.70 -18.60 1.05
N ALA A 175 17.89 -19.59 0.17
CA ALA A 175 17.13 -19.71 -1.07
C ALA A 175 15.64 -19.97 -0.79
N ASP A 176 15.32 -20.96 0.06
CA ASP A 176 13.94 -21.33 0.40
C ASP A 176 13.21 -20.19 1.13
N LEU A 177 13.83 -19.59 2.15
CA LEU A 177 13.22 -18.50 2.91
C LEU A 177 13.01 -17.25 2.05
N SER A 178 13.97 -16.92 1.18
CA SER A 178 13.84 -15.80 0.24
C SER A 178 12.72 -16.05 -0.76
N GLN A 179 12.59 -17.29 -1.28
CA GLN A 179 11.53 -17.65 -2.21
C GLN A 179 10.14 -17.57 -1.55
N ARG A 180 9.99 -18.04 -0.31
CA ARG A 180 8.72 -17.93 0.43
C ARG A 180 8.35 -16.48 0.72
N ALA A 181 9.31 -15.66 1.13
CA ALA A 181 9.10 -14.23 1.33
C ALA A 181 8.70 -13.53 0.02
N ALA A 182 9.39 -13.83 -1.08
CA ALA A 182 9.06 -13.33 -2.41
C ALA A 182 7.65 -13.77 -2.84
N GLY A 183 7.24 -15.01 -2.55
CA GLY A 183 5.89 -15.50 -2.85
C GLY A 183 4.79 -14.66 -2.20
N VAL A 184 4.97 -14.23 -0.94
CA VAL A 184 4.04 -13.31 -0.27
C VAL A 184 4.03 -11.95 -0.95
N LEU A 185 5.22 -11.41 -1.25
CA LEU A 185 5.39 -10.09 -1.88
C LEU A 185 4.88 -10.04 -3.33
N ASP A 186 4.94 -11.16 -4.05
CA ASP A 186 4.33 -11.39 -5.36
C ASP A 186 2.84 -11.68 -5.29
N ARG A 187 2.25 -11.60 -4.08
CA ARG A 187 0.82 -11.76 -3.83
C ARG A 187 0.30 -13.14 -4.22
N ASN A 188 1.15 -14.17 -4.13
CA ASN A 188 0.73 -15.54 -4.32
C ASN A 188 -0.33 -15.88 -3.25
N ARG A 189 -1.54 -16.27 -3.69
CA ARG A 189 -2.70 -16.43 -2.81
C ARG A 189 -2.43 -17.38 -1.65
N SER A 190 -1.85 -18.55 -1.89
CA SER A 190 -1.56 -19.53 -0.83
C SER A 190 -0.47 -19.03 0.12
N ALA A 191 0.58 -18.38 -0.41
CA ALA A 191 1.64 -17.83 0.42
C ALA A 191 1.13 -16.71 1.35
N VAL A 192 0.26 -15.83 0.84
CA VAL A 192 -0.35 -14.75 1.64
C VAL A 192 -1.24 -15.31 2.74
N ILE A 193 -2.09 -16.30 2.43
CA ILE A 193 -2.96 -16.95 3.43
C ILE A 193 -2.12 -17.58 4.53
N ASP A 194 -1.12 -18.41 4.18
CA ASP A 194 -0.23 -19.05 5.16
C ASP A 194 0.49 -18.01 6.05
N ALA A 195 1.04 -16.97 5.44
CA ALA A 195 1.74 -15.91 6.17
C ALA A 195 0.82 -15.21 7.17
N VAL A 196 -0.38 -14.80 6.75
CA VAL A 196 -1.36 -14.14 7.62
C VAL A 196 -1.81 -15.06 8.75
N ASP A 197 -2.08 -16.33 8.45
CA ASP A 197 -2.56 -17.30 9.44
C ASP A 197 -1.49 -17.65 10.48
N ARG A 198 -0.22 -17.72 10.08
CA ARG A 198 0.90 -17.88 11.03
C ARG A 198 0.97 -16.70 12.01
N VAL A 199 0.89 -15.46 11.52
CA VAL A 199 0.91 -14.27 12.40
C VAL A 199 -0.36 -14.17 13.25
N ARG A 200 -1.51 -14.58 12.72
CA ARG A 200 -2.77 -14.61 13.46
C ARG A 200 -2.70 -15.56 14.65
N ARG A 201 -2.12 -16.75 14.47
CA ARG A 201 -1.88 -17.70 15.58
C ARG A 201 -0.97 -17.10 16.65
N ASP A 202 0.13 -16.45 16.25
CA ASP A 202 1.01 -15.76 17.21
C ASP A 202 0.26 -14.67 17.99
N ARG A 203 -0.63 -13.92 17.33
CA ARG A 203 -1.44 -12.85 17.93
C ARG A 203 -2.43 -13.42 18.94
N GLU A 204 -3.09 -14.51 18.59
CA GLU A 204 -4.06 -15.21 19.46
C GLU A 204 -3.38 -15.76 20.71
N HIS A 205 -2.23 -16.42 20.53
CA HIS A 205 -1.45 -16.90 21.65
C HIS A 205 -0.96 -15.77 22.57
N ALA A 206 -0.50 -14.65 22.01
CA ALA A 206 -0.14 -13.46 22.81
C ALA A 206 -1.35 -12.90 23.59
N ALA A 207 -2.55 -12.93 23.02
CA ALA A 207 -3.76 -12.49 23.68
C ALA A 207 -4.19 -13.43 24.83
N GLU A 208 -4.07 -14.75 24.65
CA GLU A 208 -4.30 -15.75 25.70
C GLU A 208 -3.37 -15.53 26.91
N LEU A 209 -2.10 -15.21 26.63
CA LEU A 209 -1.10 -14.85 27.64
C LEU A 209 -1.27 -13.42 28.20
N ARG A 210 -2.30 -12.68 27.79
CA ARG A 210 -2.60 -11.29 28.19
C ARG A 210 -1.48 -10.28 27.84
N LEU A 211 -0.68 -10.58 26.82
CA LEU A 211 0.38 -9.71 26.29
C LEU A 211 -0.21 -8.75 25.24
N TYR A 212 -1.05 -7.81 25.67
CA TYR A 212 -1.85 -6.99 24.76
C TYR A 212 -1.03 -6.09 23.83
N GLU A 213 0.11 -5.56 24.29
CA GLU A 213 1.01 -4.76 23.44
C GLU A 213 1.56 -5.59 22.28
N ARG A 214 1.96 -6.83 22.58
CA ARG A 214 2.46 -7.77 21.58
C ARG A 214 1.34 -8.19 20.61
N ALA A 215 0.14 -8.48 21.11
CA ALA A 215 -1.01 -8.77 20.27
C ALA A 215 -1.35 -7.59 19.34
N SER A 216 -1.27 -6.35 19.84
CA SER A 216 -1.47 -5.14 19.05
C SER A 216 -0.40 -4.96 17.96
N GLU A 217 0.87 -5.25 18.27
CA GLU A 217 1.96 -5.25 17.30
C GLU A 217 1.74 -6.28 16.19
N LEU A 218 1.35 -7.52 16.56
CA LEU A 218 1.05 -8.58 15.60
C LEU A 218 -0.17 -8.26 14.75
N GLN A 219 -1.18 -7.59 15.32
CA GLN A 219 -2.32 -7.08 14.55
C GLN A 219 -1.88 -6.06 13.49
N ARG A 220 -1.03 -5.08 13.84
CA ARG A 220 -0.48 -4.13 12.87
C ARG A 220 0.28 -4.82 11.73
N GLN A 221 0.97 -5.92 12.03
CA GLN A 221 1.69 -6.71 11.05
C GLN A 221 0.76 -7.50 10.12
N ILE A 222 -0.36 -8.04 10.64
CA ILE A 222 -1.44 -8.62 9.82
C ILE A 222 -2.01 -7.55 8.88
N ASP A 223 -2.37 -6.40 9.43
CA ASP A 223 -2.93 -5.29 8.64
C ASP A 223 -1.94 -4.81 7.57
N GLY A 224 -0.64 -4.76 7.91
CA GLY A 224 0.44 -4.45 6.97
C GLY A 224 0.55 -5.47 5.85
N LEU A 225 0.57 -6.77 6.17
CA LEU A 225 0.59 -7.84 5.16
C LEU A 225 -0.62 -7.74 4.23
N LEU A 226 -1.83 -7.57 4.79
CA LEU A 226 -3.06 -7.42 4.01
C LEU A 226 -3.02 -6.17 3.14
N TRP A 227 -2.45 -5.06 3.61
CA TRP A 227 -2.30 -3.83 2.86
C TRP A 227 -1.39 -4.00 1.63
N ILE A 228 -0.19 -4.53 1.80
CA ILE A 228 0.79 -4.65 0.70
C ILE A 228 0.40 -5.75 -0.30
N THR A 229 -0.42 -6.71 0.11
CA THR A 229 -0.90 -7.82 -0.72
C THR A 229 -2.24 -7.56 -1.39
N GLN A 230 -2.86 -6.39 -1.19
CA GLN A 230 -4.06 -6.01 -1.94
C GLN A 230 -3.77 -6.06 -3.45
N ARG A 231 -4.78 -6.49 -4.22
CA ARG A 231 -4.67 -6.52 -5.69
C ARG A 231 -4.45 -5.11 -6.23
N GLN A 232 -3.67 -5.02 -7.28
CA GLN A 232 -3.43 -3.78 -8.01
C GLN A 232 -3.34 -4.11 -9.49
N ASN A 233 -3.94 -3.25 -10.32
CA ASN A 233 -3.77 -3.22 -11.77
C ASN A 233 -2.94 -2.00 -12.21
N PHE A 234 -2.65 -1.07 -11.29
CA PHE A 234 -1.92 0.18 -11.54
C PHE A 234 -0.40 0.02 -11.60
N MET A 235 0.12 -1.15 -11.28
CA MET A 235 1.56 -1.43 -11.27
C MET A 235 1.86 -2.71 -12.03
N ARG A 236 2.90 -2.68 -12.85
CA ARG A 236 3.44 -3.85 -13.55
C ARG A 236 4.90 -4.05 -13.18
N LEU A 237 5.37 -5.29 -13.25
CA LEU A 237 6.80 -5.55 -13.16
C LEU A 237 7.48 -4.97 -14.41
N GLY A 238 8.54 -4.19 -14.21
CA GLY A 238 9.38 -3.67 -15.29
C GLY A 238 10.11 -4.79 -16.02
N GLU A 239 10.65 -4.50 -17.20
CA GLU A 239 11.22 -5.51 -18.10
C GLU A 239 12.37 -6.32 -17.49
N SER A 240 13.13 -5.75 -16.54
CA SER A 240 14.20 -6.48 -15.83
C SER A 240 13.69 -7.43 -14.76
N GLY A 241 12.41 -7.35 -14.36
CA GLY A 241 11.87 -8.13 -13.25
C GLY A 241 12.24 -7.62 -11.85
N GLU A 242 13.05 -6.56 -11.76
CA GLU A 242 13.67 -6.10 -10.50
C GLU A 242 12.89 -4.98 -9.81
N ARG A 243 12.00 -4.31 -10.55
CA ARG A 243 11.24 -3.15 -10.09
C ARG A 243 9.84 -3.15 -10.67
N TRP A 244 8.86 -2.77 -9.85
CA TRP A 244 7.51 -2.47 -10.30
C TRP A 244 7.39 -0.99 -10.73
N ILE A 245 6.72 -0.76 -11.85
CA ILE A 245 6.50 0.55 -12.47
C ILE A 245 5.01 0.85 -12.56
N VAL A 246 4.67 2.13 -12.50
CA VAL A 246 3.30 2.62 -12.65
C VAL A 246 2.84 2.43 -14.09
N ASP A 247 1.60 1.97 -14.26
CA ASP A 247 0.95 1.93 -15.57
C ASP A 247 0.42 3.32 -15.93
N GLU A 248 1.18 4.02 -16.77
CA GLU A 248 0.91 5.37 -17.25
C GLU A 248 -0.43 5.50 -17.98
N SER A 249 -0.88 4.45 -18.67
CA SER A 249 -2.09 4.47 -19.49
C SER A 249 -3.34 4.87 -18.71
N ARG A 250 -3.41 4.46 -17.44
CA ARG A 250 -4.54 4.75 -16.56
C ARG A 250 -4.49 6.18 -16.04
N ILE A 251 -3.31 6.76 -15.92
CA ILE A 251 -3.14 8.17 -15.59
C ILE A 251 -3.58 9.02 -16.78
N ASP A 252 -3.14 8.66 -17.97
CA ASP A 252 -3.49 9.37 -19.20
C ASP A 252 -5.00 9.32 -19.47
N GLU A 253 -5.66 8.19 -19.19
CA GLU A 253 -7.13 8.08 -19.23
C GLU A 253 -7.80 9.07 -18.26
N VAL A 254 -7.31 9.14 -17.01
CA VAL A 254 -7.82 10.08 -16.01
C VAL A 254 -7.64 11.53 -16.47
N VAL A 255 -6.43 11.87 -16.93
CA VAL A 255 -6.06 13.23 -17.34
C VAL A 255 -6.89 13.65 -18.56
N SER A 256 -7.01 12.78 -19.56
CA SER A 256 -7.82 13.03 -20.75
C SER A 256 -9.31 13.21 -20.43
N ALA A 257 -9.82 12.55 -19.39
CA ALA A 257 -11.21 12.71 -18.97
C ALA A 257 -11.53 14.07 -18.31
N ILE A 258 -10.51 14.82 -17.87
CA ILE A 258 -10.68 16.17 -17.32
C ILE A 258 -11.03 17.16 -18.43
N GLY A 259 -10.52 16.95 -19.65
CA GLY A 259 -10.67 17.84 -20.81
C GLY A 259 -9.46 18.72 -20.97
#